data_AF-A0A960RYK9-F1
#
_entry.id   AF-A0A960RYK9-F1
#
_cell.length_a   1.000
_cell.length_b   1.000
_cell.length_c   1.000
_cell.angle_alpha   90.00
_cell.angle_beta   90.00
_cell.angle_gamma   90.00
#
_symmetry.space_group_name_H-M   'P 1'
#
loop_
_entity.id
_entity.type
_entity.pdbx_description
1 polymer ?
#
loop_
_entity_poly.entity_id
_entity_poly.type
_entity_poly.pdbx_seq_one_letter_code
_entity_poly.pdbx_strand_id
1 'polypeptide(L)'
;MIEALNETKGFGYANKIVKIVSKEVEGWSHSNQDRFMAIVQYLQATGFVMNPENKGRPFTDTELDSVSLLIYLYLSGQIDFEDLDLNPSNAMEVLDVVKLFDHAIILINLLSRTRYGFERSSYELKAKILQMVPTAKSHEVFTKTLLTDEFSRCMGQMDPSRVGCHAKVVANQYVEAKELSKTLTGLGGARGNSGSAKSTVAPEGALNVDKVKAGLKNEHPALNSQIHSEAANVFERLLQEIIGKTSMNFYLDARLIELKHLESSLLNPALTRGTTADIADFDVPLATSLMRILTRPPYGKDPCPPFEAILEGFIGIRRERGSIINHLKNNPVCKRYELYYKQGPVRHLVASKEEGKFKVHDEARLQRCLEVPSSEEIAAIIEKPLTESDLEQAVQNQDIFAHQKELLRKYLGKTLQEAVVLHAKGGPS
;
A
#
# COMPACT_ATOMS: atom_id res chain seq x y z
N MET A 1 3.28 -25.13 38.57
CA MET A 1 3.94 -24.77 37.29
C MET A 1 5.38 -24.32 37.48
N ILE A 2 5.64 -23.24 38.22
CA ILE A 2 7.00 -22.74 38.53
C ILE A 2 7.85 -23.79 39.27
N GLU A 3 7.26 -24.59 40.17
CA GLU A 3 7.97 -25.70 40.84
C GLU A 3 8.35 -26.84 39.88
N ALA A 4 7.45 -27.28 38.99
CA ALA A 4 7.76 -28.27 37.95
C ALA A 4 8.82 -27.77 36.93
N LEU A 5 8.83 -26.46 36.66
CA LEU A 5 9.87 -25.79 35.87
C LEU A 5 11.20 -25.62 36.63
N ASN A 6 11.15 -25.63 37.96
CA ASN A 6 12.34 -25.58 38.81
C ASN A 6 12.99 -26.96 39.00
N GLU A 7 12.26 -28.05 38.79
CA GLU A 7 12.82 -29.41 38.80
C GLU A 7 13.64 -29.72 37.54
N THR A 8 13.50 -28.94 36.46
CA THR A 8 14.31 -29.05 35.22
C THR A 8 15.61 -28.24 35.23
N LYS A 9 16.03 -27.72 36.40
CA LYS A 9 17.18 -26.82 36.63
C LYS A 9 18.57 -27.34 36.21
N GLY A 10 18.68 -28.59 35.73
CA GLY A 10 19.92 -29.11 35.14
C GLY A 10 20.27 -28.51 33.76
N PHE A 11 19.35 -27.77 33.12
CA PHE A 11 19.52 -27.28 31.75
C PHE A 11 19.46 -25.76 31.67
N GLY A 12 20.58 -25.10 31.31
CA GLY A 12 20.71 -23.64 31.25
C GLY A 12 19.70 -22.92 30.35
N TYR A 13 19.07 -23.64 29.41
CA TYR A 13 18.08 -23.11 28.46
C TYR A 13 16.64 -23.07 29.02
N ALA A 14 16.30 -23.94 29.97
CA ALA A 14 15.00 -23.93 30.64
C ALA A 14 14.76 -22.58 31.33
N ASN A 15 15.80 -21.99 31.95
CA ASN A 15 15.70 -20.69 32.60
C ASN A 15 15.37 -19.53 31.66
N LYS A 16 15.72 -19.59 30.36
CA LYS A 16 15.42 -18.53 29.37
C LYS A 16 13.96 -18.60 28.91
N ILE A 17 13.49 -19.80 28.56
CA ILE A 17 12.09 -20.05 28.19
C ILE A 17 11.18 -19.78 29.40
N VAL A 18 11.57 -20.23 30.60
CA VAL A 18 10.86 -19.93 31.85
C VAL A 18 10.85 -18.43 32.14
N LYS A 19 11.92 -17.66 31.84
CA LYS A 19 11.90 -16.20 32.02
C LYS A 19 10.95 -15.48 31.06
N ILE A 20 10.90 -15.92 29.81
CA ILE A 20 10.01 -15.36 28.78
C ILE A 20 8.56 -15.67 29.12
N VAL A 21 8.29 -16.91 29.52
CA VAL A 21 6.96 -17.42 29.85
C VAL A 21 6.47 -16.88 31.22
N SER A 22 7.31 -16.86 32.26
CA SER A 22 6.93 -16.38 33.60
C SER A 22 6.53 -14.91 33.65
N LYS A 23 7.04 -14.07 32.74
CA LYS A 23 6.65 -12.66 32.65
C LYS A 23 5.29 -12.43 32.00
N GLU A 24 4.81 -13.40 31.22
CA GLU A 24 3.55 -13.31 30.46
C GLU A 24 2.42 -14.15 31.08
N VAL A 25 2.76 -15.19 31.86
CA VAL A 25 1.81 -16.15 32.42
C VAL A 25 0.98 -15.62 33.59
N GLU A 26 1.40 -14.53 34.26
CA GLU A 26 0.66 -13.93 35.39
C GLU A 26 -0.76 -13.43 35.04
N GLY A 27 -1.16 -13.43 33.76
CA GLY A 27 -2.52 -13.10 33.31
C GLY A 27 -3.26 -14.24 32.58
N TRP A 28 -2.72 -15.45 32.53
CA TRP A 28 -3.30 -16.52 31.70
C TRP A 28 -4.47 -17.22 32.40
N SER A 29 -5.48 -17.59 31.59
CA SER A 29 -6.54 -18.49 32.04
C SER A 29 -5.96 -19.89 32.32
N HIS A 30 -6.61 -20.66 33.20
CA HIS A 30 -6.20 -22.04 33.51
C HIS A 30 -6.06 -22.91 32.25
N SER A 31 -6.97 -22.73 31.28
CA SER A 31 -6.91 -23.43 29.99
C SER A 31 -5.62 -23.17 29.20
N ASN A 32 -5.09 -21.94 29.21
CA ASN A 32 -3.86 -21.61 28.50
C ASN A 32 -2.61 -22.15 29.23
N GLN A 33 -2.67 -22.21 30.57
CA GLN A 33 -1.62 -22.80 31.39
C GLN A 33 -1.54 -24.33 31.17
N ASP A 34 -2.68 -25.02 31.14
CA ASP A 34 -2.75 -26.47 30.88
C ASP A 34 -2.25 -26.83 29.48
N ARG A 35 -2.62 -26.03 28.47
CA ARG A 35 -2.16 -26.19 27.09
C ARG A 35 -0.65 -25.98 26.94
N PHE A 36 -0.10 -24.98 27.60
CA PHE A 36 1.35 -24.77 27.62
C PHE A 36 2.08 -25.93 28.31
N MET A 37 1.55 -26.44 29.41
CA MET A 37 2.12 -27.59 30.11
C MET A 37 2.07 -28.86 29.26
N ALA A 38 1.03 -29.06 28.46
CA ALA A 38 0.96 -30.17 27.49
C ALA A 38 2.08 -30.09 26.44
N ILE A 39 2.40 -28.89 25.93
CA ILE A 39 3.54 -28.68 25.01
C ILE A 39 4.87 -28.98 25.70
N VAL A 40 5.07 -28.49 26.93
CA VAL A 40 6.30 -28.75 27.68
C VAL A 40 6.47 -30.25 27.95
N GLN A 41 5.41 -30.92 28.38
CA GLN A 41 5.41 -32.37 28.62
C GLN A 41 5.63 -33.17 27.33
N TYR A 42 5.06 -32.73 26.20
CA TYR A 42 5.28 -33.33 24.88
C TYR A 42 6.74 -33.19 24.42
N LEU A 43 7.34 -32.00 24.59
CA LEU A 43 8.75 -31.76 24.27
C LEU A 43 9.70 -32.57 25.17
N GLN A 44 9.32 -32.81 26.43
CA GLN A 44 10.05 -33.69 27.34
C GLN A 44 9.91 -35.17 26.94
N ALA A 45 8.69 -35.62 26.63
CA ALA A 45 8.39 -37.02 26.32
C ALA A 45 8.96 -37.47 24.97
N THR A 46 9.08 -36.57 23.99
CA THR A 46 9.64 -36.86 22.66
C THR A 46 11.17 -36.83 22.61
N GLY A 47 11.85 -36.62 23.74
CA GLY A 47 13.31 -36.49 23.76
C GLY A 47 13.81 -35.22 23.08
N PHE A 48 12.96 -34.20 22.88
CA PHE A 48 13.36 -32.91 22.31
C PHE A 48 14.38 -32.16 23.20
N VAL A 49 14.47 -32.54 24.48
CA VAL A 49 15.52 -32.09 25.41
C VAL A 49 16.78 -32.98 25.36
N MET A 50 16.69 -34.21 24.86
CA MET A 50 17.83 -35.11 24.67
C MET A 50 17.61 -36.05 23.48
N ASN A 51 18.14 -35.65 22.31
CA ASN A 51 18.30 -36.56 21.19
C ASN A 51 19.57 -37.42 21.43
N PRO A 52 19.48 -38.76 21.53
CA PRO A 52 20.65 -39.63 21.72
C PRO A 52 21.63 -39.62 20.54
N GLU A 53 21.17 -39.26 19.34
CA GLU A 53 21.96 -39.28 18.10
C GLU A 53 22.64 -37.94 17.79
N ASN A 54 22.18 -36.84 18.40
CA ASN A 54 22.80 -35.54 18.27
C ASN A 54 23.60 -35.20 19.52
N LYS A 55 24.89 -35.53 19.48
CA LYS A 55 25.95 -35.35 20.50
C LYS A 55 25.96 -34.00 21.23
N GLY A 56 24.96 -33.70 22.05
CA GLY A 56 24.95 -32.57 22.98
C GLY A 56 25.21 -31.19 22.36
N ARG A 57 24.96 -30.98 21.05
CA ARG A 57 25.13 -29.62 20.49
C ARG A 57 24.01 -28.73 21.01
N PRO A 58 24.33 -27.53 21.51
CA PRO A 58 23.30 -26.58 21.89
C PRO A 58 22.47 -26.21 20.65
N PHE A 59 21.19 -25.94 20.88
CA PHE A 59 20.34 -25.31 19.87
C PHE A 59 20.95 -23.97 19.47
N THR A 60 20.90 -23.68 18.17
CA THR A 60 21.18 -22.35 17.63
C THR A 60 20.08 -21.37 18.06
N ASP A 61 20.41 -20.08 18.15
CA ASP A 61 19.42 -19.05 18.47
C ASP A 61 18.23 -19.08 17.47
N THR A 62 18.50 -19.42 16.21
CA THR A 62 17.48 -19.59 15.16
C THR A 62 16.51 -20.75 15.40
N GLU A 63 17.00 -21.88 15.94
CA GLU A 63 16.15 -23.02 16.33
C GLU A 63 15.26 -22.63 17.52
N LEU A 64 15.79 -21.86 18.47
CA LEU A 64 15.05 -21.36 19.64
C LEU A 64 13.98 -20.32 19.27
N ASP A 65 14.28 -19.43 18.31
CA ASP A 65 13.32 -18.44 17.81
C ASP A 65 12.16 -19.12 17.07
N SER A 66 12.44 -20.20 16.34
CA SER A 66 11.43 -20.97 15.61
C SER A 66 10.46 -21.69 16.56
N VAL A 67 11.00 -22.28 17.65
CA VAL A 67 10.17 -22.88 18.72
C VAL A 67 9.35 -21.81 19.43
N SER A 68 9.93 -20.64 19.71
CA SER A 68 9.24 -19.52 20.36
C SER A 68 8.08 -18.99 19.49
N LEU A 69 8.27 -18.94 18.17
CA LEU A 69 7.23 -18.52 17.22
C LEU A 69 6.10 -19.54 17.09
N LEU A 70 6.41 -20.83 17.05
CA LEU A 70 5.42 -21.91 17.06
C LEU A 70 4.56 -21.89 18.33
N ILE A 71 5.20 -21.69 19.48
CA ILE A 71 4.52 -21.51 20.76
C ILE A 71 3.62 -20.27 20.73
N TYR A 72 4.10 -19.14 20.20
CA TYR A 72 3.29 -17.93 20.04
C TYR A 72 2.07 -18.14 19.14
N LEU A 73 2.24 -18.80 17.99
CA LEU A 73 1.15 -19.05 17.04
C LEU A 73 0.08 -19.97 17.63
N TYR A 74 0.48 -20.99 18.38
CA TYR A 74 -0.47 -21.87 19.06
C TYR A 74 -1.21 -21.15 20.20
N LEU A 75 -0.48 -20.44 21.05
CA LEU A 75 -1.07 -19.72 22.18
C LEU A 75 -2.00 -18.57 21.74
N SER A 76 -1.76 -18.00 20.56
CA SER A 76 -2.64 -16.99 19.94
C SER A 76 -3.83 -17.59 19.18
N GLY A 77 -4.01 -18.92 19.24
CA GLY A 77 -5.11 -19.64 18.58
C GLY A 77 -5.05 -19.61 17.05
N GLN A 78 -3.88 -19.31 16.47
CA GLN A 78 -3.67 -19.23 15.02
C GLN A 78 -3.38 -20.60 14.40
N ILE A 79 -2.98 -21.58 15.23
CA ILE A 79 -2.85 -22.99 14.86
C ILE A 79 -3.50 -23.84 15.94
N ASP A 80 -4.17 -24.92 15.53
CA ASP A 80 -4.61 -26.01 16.40
C ASP A 80 -3.70 -27.22 16.15
N PHE A 81 -3.17 -27.84 17.21
CA PHE A 81 -2.28 -29.00 17.07
C PHE A 81 -3.05 -30.26 16.69
N GLU A 82 -4.35 -30.33 16.96
CA GLU A 82 -5.20 -31.44 16.51
C GLU A 82 -5.33 -31.49 14.98
N ASP A 83 -5.24 -30.33 14.31
CA ASP A 83 -5.30 -30.22 12.84
C ASP A 83 -4.00 -30.64 12.13
N LEU A 84 -2.90 -30.84 12.89
CA LEU A 84 -1.58 -31.17 12.34
C LEU A 84 -1.27 -32.67 12.29
N ASP A 85 -2.20 -33.52 12.74
CA ASP A 85 -2.09 -34.99 12.79
C ASP A 85 -0.71 -35.47 13.31
N LEU A 86 -0.24 -34.82 14.38
CA LEU A 86 1.07 -35.06 14.99
C LEU A 86 1.03 -36.29 15.91
N ASN A 87 0.92 -37.47 15.31
CA ASN A 87 1.32 -38.70 15.98
C ASN A 87 2.85 -38.70 16.22
N PRO A 88 3.35 -39.17 17.37
CA PRO A 88 4.78 -39.39 17.63
C PRO A 88 5.60 -40.01 16.47
N SER A 89 5.00 -40.86 15.64
CA SER A 89 5.65 -41.47 14.47
C SER A 89 5.86 -40.51 13.28
N ASN A 90 5.03 -39.47 13.13
CA ASN A 90 5.11 -38.48 12.05
C ASN A 90 5.86 -37.21 12.48
N ALA A 91 6.02 -37.00 13.79
CA ALA A 91 6.75 -35.85 14.35
C ALA A 91 8.24 -35.85 13.96
N MET A 92 8.85 -37.03 13.80
CA MET A 92 10.21 -37.17 13.29
C MET A 92 10.31 -36.84 11.80
N GLU A 93 9.29 -37.12 10.98
CA GLU A 93 9.23 -36.65 9.59
C GLU A 93 9.06 -35.12 9.52
N VAL A 94 8.25 -34.52 10.40
CA VAL A 94 8.15 -33.06 10.52
C VAL A 94 9.50 -32.46 10.91
N LEU A 95 10.25 -33.10 11.81
CA LEU A 95 11.60 -32.67 12.22
C LEU A 95 12.68 -32.90 11.15
N ASP A 96 12.61 -33.99 10.38
CA ASP A 96 13.53 -34.23 9.26
C ASP A 96 13.21 -33.33 8.07
N VAL A 97 11.94 -32.96 7.87
CA VAL A 97 11.53 -31.90 6.93
C VAL A 97 11.98 -30.51 7.41
N VAL A 98 11.93 -30.23 8.72
CA VAL A 98 12.50 -29.02 9.35
C VAL A 98 14.01 -28.95 9.17
N LYS A 99 14.73 -30.08 9.20
CA LYS A 99 16.17 -30.13 8.89
C LYS A 99 16.51 -29.94 7.41
N LEU A 100 15.56 -30.18 6.50
CA LEU A 100 15.79 -30.20 5.04
C LEU A 100 15.34 -28.94 4.29
N PHE A 101 14.53 -28.06 4.90
CA PHE A 101 13.97 -26.89 4.21
C PHE A 101 14.09 -25.60 5.02
N ASP A 102 14.49 -24.52 4.33
CA ASP A 102 14.48 -23.16 4.87
C ASP A 102 13.11 -22.87 5.53
N HIS A 103 13.14 -22.72 6.86
CA HIS A 103 12.02 -22.79 7.80
C HIS A 103 10.78 -21.93 7.48
N ALA A 104 10.90 -20.93 6.60
CA ALA A 104 9.77 -20.16 6.09
C ALA A 104 8.76 -21.04 5.33
N ILE A 105 9.22 -21.95 4.47
CA ILE A 105 8.36 -22.77 3.59
C ILE A 105 7.43 -23.68 4.40
N ILE A 106 7.90 -24.21 5.53
CA ILE A 106 7.13 -25.07 6.42
C ILE A 106 6.06 -24.29 7.17
N LEU A 107 6.41 -23.11 7.71
CA LEU A 107 5.46 -22.23 8.39
C LEU A 107 4.29 -21.85 7.46
N ILE A 108 4.59 -21.62 6.18
CA ILE A 108 3.58 -21.22 5.20
C ILE A 108 2.78 -22.42 4.69
N ASN A 109 3.39 -23.61 4.54
CA ASN A 109 2.66 -24.85 4.24
C ASN A 109 1.72 -25.29 5.37
N LEU A 110 2.08 -24.99 6.63
CA LEU A 110 1.22 -25.22 7.79
C LEU A 110 0.04 -24.24 7.79
N LEU A 111 0.31 -22.94 7.58
CA LEU A 111 -0.72 -21.91 7.57
C LEU A 111 -1.63 -21.97 6.32
N SER A 112 -1.20 -22.61 5.21
CA SER A 112 -2.03 -22.82 4.02
C SER A 112 -2.93 -24.07 4.10
N ARG A 113 -2.67 -24.96 5.06
CA ARG A 113 -3.41 -26.23 5.26
C ARG A 113 -4.43 -26.19 6.41
N THR A 114 -4.38 -25.20 7.30
CA THR A 114 -5.39 -25.05 8.36
C THR A 114 -6.73 -24.58 7.77
N ARG A 115 -7.84 -25.04 8.37
CA ARG A 115 -9.23 -24.72 7.95
C ARG A 115 -9.58 -23.22 8.02
N TYR A 116 -8.74 -22.43 8.69
CA TYR A 116 -8.82 -20.98 8.82
C TYR A 116 -7.77 -20.33 7.90
N GLY A 117 -8.05 -20.37 6.60
CA GLY A 117 -7.08 -20.15 5.54
C GLY A 117 -6.22 -18.89 5.61
N PHE A 118 -5.06 -18.99 4.96
CA PHE A 118 -4.09 -17.95 4.67
C PHE A 118 -4.71 -16.76 3.88
N GLU A 119 -5.90 -16.95 3.29
CA GLU A 119 -6.83 -15.91 2.82
C GLU A 119 -7.08 -14.76 3.81
N ARG A 120 -6.97 -15.01 5.13
CA ARG A 120 -7.13 -13.98 6.18
C ARG A 120 -5.81 -13.47 6.77
N SER A 121 -4.66 -13.98 6.32
CA SER A 121 -3.38 -13.51 6.84
C SER A 121 -3.09 -12.09 6.35
N SER A 122 -3.03 -11.14 7.29
CA SER A 122 -2.76 -9.73 6.99
C SER A 122 -1.42 -9.57 6.25
N TYR A 123 -1.31 -8.61 5.33
CA TYR A 123 -0.02 -8.27 4.67
C TYR A 123 1.05 -7.85 5.67
N GLU A 124 0.67 -7.58 6.93
CA GLU A 124 1.63 -7.39 8.01
C GLU A 124 2.37 -8.69 8.37
N LEU A 125 1.68 -9.84 8.41
CA LEU A 125 2.34 -11.13 8.59
C LEU A 125 3.24 -11.43 7.39
N LYS A 126 2.76 -11.17 6.16
CA LYS A 126 3.54 -11.34 4.93
C LYS A 126 4.79 -10.44 4.92
N ALA A 127 4.66 -9.17 5.29
CA ALA A 127 5.77 -8.23 5.40
C ALA A 127 6.77 -8.60 6.50
N LYS A 128 6.30 -9.05 7.67
CA LYS A 128 7.16 -9.55 8.75
C LYS A 128 7.94 -10.79 8.32
N ILE A 129 7.30 -11.74 7.63
CA ILE A 129 8.00 -12.91 7.09
C ILE A 129 9.05 -12.48 6.06
N LEU A 130 8.72 -11.56 5.15
CA LEU A 130 9.67 -11.02 4.16
C LEU A 130 10.87 -10.30 4.81
N GLN A 131 10.67 -9.64 5.96
CA GLN A 131 11.74 -9.01 6.73
C GLN A 131 12.60 -10.03 7.50
N MET A 132 12.04 -11.18 7.89
CA MET A 132 12.73 -12.23 8.64
C MET A 132 13.52 -13.20 7.75
N VAL A 133 13.27 -13.23 6.43
CA VAL A 133 13.99 -14.11 5.48
C VAL A 133 15.31 -13.44 5.05
N PRO A 134 16.49 -13.91 5.52
CA PRO A 134 17.72 -13.13 5.42
C PRO A 134 18.46 -13.21 4.08
N THR A 135 17.98 -13.97 3.08
CA THR A 135 18.75 -14.18 1.84
C THR A 135 17.89 -14.16 0.56
N ALA A 136 18.44 -13.60 -0.51
CA ALA A 136 17.75 -13.44 -1.79
C ALA A 136 17.26 -14.75 -2.42
N LYS A 137 17.95 -15.88 -2.16
CA LYS A 137 17.57 -17.22 -2.67
C LYS A 137 16.32 -17.78 -1.99
N SER A 138 16.22 -17.63 -0.68
CA SER A 138 15.04 -18.05 0.09
C SER A 138 13.86 -17.10 -0.14
N HIS A 139 14.12 -15.82 -0.40
CA HIS A 139 13.12 -14.84 -0.84
C HIS A 139 12.54 -15.18 -2.22
N GLU A 140 13.38 -15.56 -3.19
CA GLU A 140 12.94 -15.96 -4.54
C GLU A 140 12.09 -17.25 -4.51
N VAL A 141 12.50 -18.24 -3.72
CA VAL A 141 11.75 -19.49 -3.54
C VAL A 141 10.44 -19.27 -2.78
N PHE A 142 10.46 -18.48 -1.69
CA PHE A 142 9.24 -18.06 -0.96
C PHE A 142 8.24 -17.39 -1.90
N THR A 143 8.76 -16.52 -2.76
CA THR A 143 7.96 -15.72 -3.68
C THR A 143 7.38 -16.55 -4.83
N LYS A 144 8.13 -17.54 -5.34
CA LYS A 144 7.74 -18.42 -6.45
C LYS A 144 6.86 -19.62 -6.08
N THR A 145 6.85 -20.05 -4.82
CA THR A 145 6.18 -21.31 -4.45
C THR A 145 4.86 -21.10 -3.71
N LEU A 146 4.71 -20.00 -2.96
CA LEU A 146 3.62 -19.87 -1.97
C LEU A 146 2.69 -18.70 -2.19
N LEU A 147 3.20 -17.58 -2.70
CA LEU A 147 2.31 -16.55 -3.21
C LEU A 147 1.56 -17.08 -4.43
N THR A 148 2.16 -17.99 -5.19
CA THR A 148 1.68 -18.45 -6.50
C THR A 148 0.46 -19.34 -6.39
N ASP A 149 0.35 -20.26 -5.44
CA ASP A 149 -0.82 -21.14 -5.37
C ASP A 149 -2.09 -20.44 -4.84
N GLU A 150 -1.94 -19.46 -3.94
CA GLU A 150 -3.08 -18.76 -3.33
C GLU A 150 -3.44 -17.47 -4.06
N PHE A 151 -2.46 -16.66 -4.51
CA PHE A 151 -2.77 -15.54 -5.41
C PHE A 151 -3.21 -16.03 -6.79
N SER A 152 -2.72 -17.15 -7.35
CA SER A 152 -3.23 -17.63 -8.65
C SER A 152 -4.67 -18.12 -8.56
N ARG A 153 -5.11 -18.64 -7.40
CA ARG A 153 -6.54 -18.93 -7.18
C ARG A 153 -7.38 -17.66 -7.16
N CYS A 154 -6.88 -16.55 -6.61
CA CYS A 154 -7.59 -15.28 -6.52
C CYS A 154 -7.38 -14.32 -7.72
N MET A 155 -6.41 -14.56 -8.59
CA MET A 155 -6.05 -13.70 -9.74
C MET A 155 -6.21 -14.39 -11.10
N GLY A 156 -6.76 -15.61 -11.13
CA GLY A 156 -6.78 -16.41 -12.35
C GLY A 156 -5.37 -16.80 -12.78
N GLN A 157 -5.23 -17.34 -14.00
CA GLN A 157 -4.01 -17.89 -14.63
C GLN A 157 -2.85 -16.87 -14.80
N MET A 158 -2.43 -16.20 -13.72
CA MET A 158 -1.27 -15.30 -13.72
C MET A 158 0.01 -16.10 -13.49
N ASP A 159 1.08 -15.66 -14.16
CA ASP A 159 2.39 -16.25 -14.00
C ASP A 159 2.88 -16.15 -12.53
N PRO A 160 3.37 -17.25 -11.95
CA PRO A 160 3.97 -17.32 -10.62
C PRO A 160 4.95 -16.18 -10.28
N SER A 161 5.82 -15.79 -11.22
CA SER A 161 6.78 -14.70 -11.00
C SER A 161 6.09 -13.33 -10.89
N ARG A 162 4.97 -13.13 -11.61
CA ARG A 162 4.21 -11.88 -11.60
C ARG A 162 3.45 -11.69 -10.30
N VAL A 163 2.88 -12.77 -9.77
CA VAL A 163 2.30 -12.81 -8.42
C VAL A 163 3.32 -12.38 -7.37
N GLY A 164 4.55 -12.88 -7.49
CA GLY A 164 5.65 -12.48 -6.64
C GLY A 164 5.95 -10.98 -6.64
N CYS A 165 5.98 -10.41 -7.86
CA CYS A 165 6.14 -8.97 -8.05
C CYS A 165 5.05 -8.17 -7.33
N HIS A 166 3.78 -8.62 -7.42
CA HIS A 166 2.65 -7.95 -6.76
C HIS A 166 2.85 -7.90 -5.25
N ALA A 167 3.17 -9.03 -4.64
CA ALA A 167 3.35 -9.11 -3.20
C ALA A 167 4.48 -8.20 -2.71
N LYS A 168 5.61 -8.14 -3.43
CA LYS A 168 6.73 -7.26 -3.09
C LYS A 168 6.34 -5.78 -3.20
N VAL A 169 5.68 -5.38 -4.29
CA VAL A 169 5.22 -4.00 -4.48
C VAL A 169 4.20 -3.59 -3.42
N VAL A 170 3.27 -4.48 -3.07
CA VAL A 170 2.28 -4.21 -2.04
C VAL A 170 2.92 -4.14 -0.65
N ALA A 171 3.83 -5.06 -0.31
CA ALA A 171 4.55 -5.05 0.96
C ALA A 171 5.32 -3.74 1.15
N ASN A 172 6.01 -3.26 0.12
CA ASN A 172 6.74 -1.99 0.17
C ASN A 172 5.80 -0.80 0.45
N GLN A 173 4.70 -0.67 -0.30
CA GLN A 173 3.74 0.41 -0.04
C GLN A 173 3.07 0.30 1.33
N TYR A 174 2.77 -0.93 1.77
CA TYR A 174 2.19 -1.14 3.09
C TYR A 174 3.14 -0.68 4.21
N VAL A 175 4.44 -1.01 4.11
CA VAL A 175 5.46 -0.57 5.07
C VAL A 175 5.57 0.95 5.08
N GLU A 176 5.68 1.60 3.91
CA GLU A 176 5.73 3.06 3.82
C GLU A 176 4.47 3.72 4.45
N ALA A 177 3.28 3.20 4.12
CA ALA A 177 2.03 3.71 4.65
C ALA A 177 1.91 3.48 6.17
N LYS A 178 2.42 2.34 6.67
CA LYS A 178 2.43 2.03 8.11
C LYS A 178 3.36 2.98 8.88
N GLU A 179 4.51 3.34 8.31
CA GLU A 179 5.40 4.34 8.91
C GLU A 179 4.74 5.73 8.91
N LEU A 180 4.13 6.13 7.78
CA LEU A 180 3.37 7.38 7.71
C LEU A 180 2.20 7.40 8.71
N SER A 181 1.50 6.28 8.91
CA SER A 181 0.38 6.18 9.85
C SER A 181 0.74 6.60 11.27
N LYS A 182 2.00 6.48 11.69
CA LYS A 182 2.45 6.84 13.04
C LYS A 182 2.45 8.35 13.28
N THR A 183 2.49 9.15 12.22
CA THR A 183 2.53 10.62 12.29
C THR A 183 1.19 11.26 11.95
N LEU A 184 0.27 10.50 11.35
CA LEU A 184 -1.06 10.99 10.98
C LEU A 184 -2.03 10.95 12.17
N THR A 185 -2.75 12.05 12.39
CA THR A 185 -3.82 12.16 13.40
C THR A 185 -5.18 11.65 12.90
N GLY A 186 -5.31 11.39 11.61
CA GLY A 186 -6.53 10.89 10.97
C GLY A 186 -6.27 10.49 9.51
N LEU A 187 -7.32 10.37 8.72
CA LEU A 187 -7.21 10.07 7.30
C LEU A 187 -6.94 11.34 6.50
N GLY A 188 -6.13 11.22 5.45
CA GLY A 188 -5.80 12.32 4.56
C GLY A 188 -6.05 11.97 3.10
N GLY A 189 -6.36 12.95 2.27
CA GLY A 189 -6.50 12.76 0.83
C GLY A 189 -6.08 13.98 0.03
N ALA A 190 -5.35 13.75 -1.06
CA ALA A 190 -5.14 14.74 -2.10
C ALA A 190 -6.02 14.38 -3.31
N ARG A 191 -6.99 15.26 -3.62
CA ARG A 191 -7.91 15.18 -4.77
C ARG A 191 -7.44 16.14 -5.86
N GLY A 192 -7.59 15.77 -7.13
CA GLY A 192 -7.20 16.64 -8.25
C GLY A 192 -6.73 15.88 -9.48
N ASN A 193 -6.76 16.55 -10.64
CA ASN A 193 -6.43 15.91 -11.91
C ASN A 193 -4.94 15.57 -12.02
N SER A 194 -4.56 14.80 -13.03
CA SER A 194 -3.16 14.64 -13.45
C SER A 194 -2.55 16.01 -13.78
N GLY A 195 -1.32 16.30 -13.33
CA GLY A 195 -0.67 17.60 -13.54
C GLY A 195 -1.10 18.73 -12.58
N SER A 196 -2.04 18.49 -11.66
CA SER A 196 -2.51 19.51 -10.69
C SER A 196 -1.55 19.79 -9.52
N ALA A 197 -0.39 19.13 -9.47
CA ALA A 197 0.64 19.27 -8.43
C ALA A 197 0.22 18.79 -7.01
N LYS A 198 -0.64 17.76 -6.92
CA LYS A 198 -1.01 17.10 -5.65
C LYS A 198 0.19 16.63 -4.81
N SER A 199 1.27 16.20 -5.46
CA SER A 199 2.50 15.72 -4.82
C SER A 199 3.18 16.74 -3.92
N THR A 200 2.82 18.03 -4.03
CA THR A 200 3.33 19.08 -3.13
C THR A 200 2.74 19.04 -1.72
N VAL A 201 1.64 18.31 -1.51
CA VAL A 201 1.02 18.13 -0.18
C VAL A 201 0.90 16.67 0.23
N ALA A 202 0.96 15.74 -0.72
CA ALA A 202 0.96 14.32 -0.40
C ALA A 202 2.29 13.95 0.28
N PRO A 203 2.27 13.47 1.54
CA PRO A 203 3.50 13.08 2.24
C PRO A 203 4.13 11.83 1.64
N GLU A 204 5.40 11.62 1.94
CA GLU A 204 6.04 10.33 1.66
C GLU A 204 5.30 9.20 2.38
N GLY A 205 5.19 8.05 1.73
CA GLY A 205 4.33 6.94 2.17
C GLY A 205 2.83 7.08 1.92
N ALA A 206 2.37 8.17 1.28
CA ALA A 206 1.00 8.22 0.76
C ALA A 206 0.72 7.07 -0.23
N LEU A 207 -0.50 6.53 -0.16
CA LEU A 207 -1.00 5.49 -1.05
C LEU A 207 -1.27 6.08 -2.43
N ASN A 208 -0.66 5.51 -3.46
CA ASN A 208 -0.81 5.95 -4.84
C ASN A 208 -0.65 4.78 -5.82
N VAL A 209 -1.60 4.63 -6.75
CA VAL A 209 -1.56 3.60 -7.82
C VAL A 209 -0.34 3.73 -8.72
N ASP A 210 0.18 4.94 -8.94
CA ASP A 210 1.34 5.17 -9.80
C ASP A 210 2.64 4.68 -9.17
N LYS A 211 2.74 4.68 -7.82
CA LYS A 211 3.82 3.98 -7.11
C LYS A 211 3.74 2.47 -7.33
N VAL A 212 2.52 1.89 -7.39
CA VAL A 212 2.33 0.46 -7.72
C VAL A 212 2.80 0.19 -9.15
N LYS A 213 2.40 1.03 -10.11
CA LYS A 213 2.86 0.92 -11.52
C LYS A 213 4.38 0.98 -11.63
N ALA A 214 5.03 1.90 -10.94
CA ALA A 214 6.49 2.03 -10.96
C ALA A 214 7.16 0.78 -10.38
N GLY A 215 6.66 0.27 -9.26
CA GLY A 215 7.13 -1.00 -8.68
C GLY A 215 6.98 -2.17 -9.64
N LEU A 216 5.80 -2.32 -10.25
CA LEU A 216 5.52 -3.40 -11.20
C LEU A 216 6.38 -3.34 -12.47
N LYS A 217 6.71 -2.13 -12.95
CA LYS A 217 7.64 -1.92 -14.08
C LYS A 217 9.07 -2.33 -13.74
N ASN A 218 9.53 -1.98 -12.54
CA ASN A 218 10.89 -2.26 -12.11
C ASN A 218 11.14 -3.76 -11.89
N GLU A 219 10.15 -4.48 -11.35
CA GLU A 219 10.27 -5.91 -11.11
C GLU A 219 10.11 -6.74 -12.39
N HIS A 220 9.26 -6.30 -13.33
CA HIS A 220 9.10 -6.98 -14.62
C HIS A 220 8.67 -5.99 -15.69
N PRO A 221 9.56 -5.63 -16.64
CA PRO A 221 9.24 -4.73 -17.73
C PRO A 221 8.07 -5.28 -18.55
N ALA A 222 7.00 -4.48 -18.70
CA ALA A 222 5.84 -4.77 -19.53
C ALA A 222 5.29 -3.48 -20.15
N LEU A 223 4.40 -3.59 -21.14
CA LEU A 223 3.81 -2.42 -21.79
C LEU A 223 2.97 -1.59 -20.79
N ASN A 224 3.03 -0.26 -20.90
CA ASN A 224 2.31 0.67 -20.02
C ASN A 224 0.80 0.36 -19.90
N SER A 225 0.17 -0.09 -20.98
CA SER A 225 -1.26 -0.44 -21.01
C SER A 225 -1.57 -1.69 -20.18
N GLN A 226 -0.71 -2.71 -20.21
CA GLN A 226 -0.87 -3.93 -19.41
C GLN A 226 -0.70 -3.64 -17.92
N ILE A 227 0.30 -2.83 -17.58
CA ILE A 227 0.60 -2.44 -16.20
C ILE A 227 -0.49 -1.54 -15.62
N HIS A 228 -1.26 -0.82 -16.44
CA HIS A 228 -2.29 0.08 -15.95
C HIS A 228 -3.41 -0.64 -15.19
N SER A 229 -4.07 -1.60 -15.84
CA SER A 229 -5.17 -2.36 -15.24
C SER A 229 -4.68 -3.24 -14.09
N GLU A 230 -3.50 -3.83 -14.25
CA GLU A 230 -2.87 -4.65 -13.22
C GLU A 230 -2.55 -3.85 -11.96
N ALA A 231 -1.90 -2.70 -12.10
CA ALA A 231 -1.59 -1.84 -10.97
C ALA A 231 -2.85 -1.31 -10.28
N ALA A 232 -3.91 -1.01 -11.04
CA ALA A 232 -5.19 -0.60 -10.48
C ALA A 232 -5.79 -1.70 -9.58
N ASN A 233 -5.83 -2.94 -10.06
CA ASN A 233 -6.32 -4.09 -9.29
C ASN A 233 -5.47 -4.36 -8.03
N VAL A 234 -4.14 -4.31 -8.17
CA VAL A 234 -3.21 -4.51 -7.05
C VAL A 234 -3.37 -3.39 -6.01
N PHE A 235 -3.49 -2.14 -6.46
CA PHE A 235 -3.69 -0.99 -5.59
C PHE A 235 -5.04 -1.03 -4.87
N GLU A 236 -6.13 -1.41 -5.56
CA GLU A 236 -7.45 -1.54 -4.96
C GLU A 236 -7.45 -2.56 -3.82
N ARG A 237 -6.81 -3.72 -4.02
CA ARG A 237 -6.65 -4.73 -2.96
C ARG A 237 -5.87 -4.22 -1.76
N LEU A 238 -4.76 -3.53 -1.99
CA LEU A 238 -3.98 -2.89 -0.93
C LEU A 238 -4.84 -1.86 -0.17
N LEU A 239 -5.58 -1.02 -0.89
CA LEU A 239 -6.43 0.01 -0.31
C LEU A 239 -7.54 -0.61 0.53
N GLN A 240 -8.23 -1.64 0.04
CA GLN A 240 -9.27 -2.35 0.80
C GLN A 240 -8.72 -2.99 2.08
N GLU A 241 -7.52 -3.57 2.01
CA GLU A 241 -6.88 -4.10 3.20
C GLU A 241 -6.58 -3.00 4.22
N ILE A 242 -5.95 -1.90 3.78
CA ILE A 242 -5.63 -0.79 4.68
C ILE A 242 -6.92 -0.21 5.26
N ILE A 243 -7.99 -0.09 4.47
CA ILE A 243 -9.33 0.33 4.93
C ILE A 243 -9.85 -0.61 6.02
N GLY A 244 -9.71 -1.93 5.86
CA GLY A 244 -10.09 -2.94 6.84
C GLY A 244 -9.30 -2.89 8.16
N LYS A 245 -8.09 -2.31 8.16
CA LYS A 245 -7.26 -2.13 9.37
C LYS A 245 -7.60 -0.82 10.07
N THR A 246 -8.50 -0.90 11.05
CA THR A 246 -8.98 0.29 11.80
C THR A 246 -7.88 1.01 12.60
N SER A 247 -6.78 0.33 12.93
CA SER A 247 -5.64 0.89 13.68
C SER A 247 -4.66 1.71 12.83
N MET A 248 -4.84 1.77 11.50
CA MET A 248 -3.87 2.36 10.59
C MET A 248 -4.43 3.58 9.86
N ASN A 249 -4.01 4.78 10.25
CA ASN A 249 -4.27 6.01 9.49
C ASN A 249 -3.51 5.99 8.16
N PHE A 250 -4.05 6.62 7.11
CA PHE A 250 -3.40 6.68 5.81
C PHE A 250 -3.69 7.98 5.08
N TYR A 251 -2.83 8.28 4.11
CA TYR A 251 -3.01 9.39 3.19
C TYR A 251 -3.18 8.84 1.77
N LEU A 252 -4.23 9.25 1.07
CA LEU A 252 -4.56 8.78 -0.28
C LEU A 252 -4.27 9.87 -1.33
N ASP A 253 -3.32 9.62 -2.23
CA ASP A 253 -3.05 10.46 -3.39
C ASP A 253 -3.72 9.83 -4.63
N ALA A 254 -4.93 10.31 -4.93
CA ALA A 254 -5.75 9.79 -6.03
C ALA A 254 -6.58 10.90 -6.69
N ARG A 255 -7.19 10.63 -7.84
CA ARG A 255 -8.04 11.64 -8.51
C ARG A 255 -9.30 11.96 -7.72
N LEU A 256 -9.88 10.95 -7.06
CA LEU A 256 -11.11 11.04 -6.25
C LEU A 256 -12.21 11.86 -6.94
N ILE A 257 -12.51 11.47 -8.18
CA ILE A 257 -13.41 12.22 -9.07
C ILE A 257 -14.81 12.31 -8.45
N GLU A 258 -15.42 11.16 -8.24
CA GLU A 258 -16.80 10.99 -7.80
C GLU A 258 -16.92 10.99 -6.27
N LEU A 259 -18.04 11.53 -5.77
CA LEU A 259 -18.36 11.52 -4.34
C LEU A 259 -18.33 10.10 -3.75
N LYS A 260 -18.88 9.11 -4.46
CA LYS A 260 -18.92 7.72 -3.99
C LYS A 260 -17.52 7.15 -3.69
N HIS A 261 -16.51 7.53 -4.49
CA HIS A 261 -15.14 7.08 -4.28
C HIS A 261 -14.52 7.79 -3.07
N LEU A 262 -14.82 9.07 -2.88
CA LEU A 262 -14.38 9.81 -1.70
C LEU A 262 -15.01 9.22 -0.42
N GLU A 263 -16.29 8.88 -0.47
CA GLU A 263 -17.01 8.24 0.64
C GLU A 263 -16.43 6.87 0.96
N SER A 264 -16.31 5.98 -0.02
CA SER A 264 -15.86 4.61 0.20
C SER A 264 -14.38 4.51 0.60
N SER A 265 -13.52 5.42 0.11
CA SER A 265 -12.08 5.35 0.34
C SER A 265 -11.56 6.22 1.49
N LEU A 266 -12.31 7.23 1.95
CA LEU A 266 -11.86 8.15 3.01
C LEU A 266 -12.93 8.42 4.08
N LEU A 267 -14.12 8.89 3.70
CA LEU A 267 -15.09 9.37 4.70
C LEU A 267 -15.71 8.23 5.53
N ASN A 268 -16.15 7.14 4.89
CA ASN A 268 -16.71 5.98 5.59
C ASN A 268 -15.64 5.27 6.43
N PRO A 269 -14.41 5.02 5.91
CA PRO A 269 -13.32 4.50 6.74
C PRO A 269 -13.02 5.38 7.97
N ALA A 270 -12.98 6.71 7.81
CA ALA A 270 -12.76 7.62 8.93
C ALA A 270 -13.89 7.53 9.98
N LEU A 271 -15.14 7.48 9.51
CA LEU A 271 -16.32 7.28 10.37
C LEU A 271 -16.23 5.96 11.16
N THR A 272 -15.97 4.84 10.47
CA THR A 272 -15.86 3.50 11.09
C THR A 272 -14.77 3.44 12.15
N ARG A 273 -13.70 4.21 11.98
CA ARG A 273 -12.56 4.28 12.90
C ARG A 273 -12.75 5.26 14.04
N GLY A 274 -13.81 6.09 14.02
CA GLY A 274 -13.97 7.19 14.94
C GLY A 274 -12.87 8.25 14.82
N THR A 275 -12.35 8.47 13.61
CA THR A 275 -11.32 9.49 13.31
C THR A 275 -11.83 10.51 12.29
N THR A 276 -11.00 11.51 11.99
CA THR A 276 -11.33 12.57 11.03
C THR A 276 -10.70 12.32 9.66
N ALA A 277 -11.25 12.98 8.64
CA ALA A 277 -10.68 13.04 7.30
C ALA A 277 -10.32 14.47 6.91
N ASP A 278 -9.12 14.67 6.37
CA ASP A 278 -8.62 15.93 5.83
C ASP A 278 -8.40 15.80 4.31
N ILE A 279 -8.98 16.73 3.53
CA ILE A 279 -8.98 16.66 2.07
C ILE A 279 -8.40 17.94 1.47
N ALA A 280 -7.35 17.81 0.67
CA ALA A 280 -6.82 18.88 -0.17
C ALA A 280 -7.23 18.65 -1.63
N ASP A 281 -8.01 19.55 -2.22
CA ASP A 281 -8.50 19.50 -3.60
C ASP A 281 -7.76 20.51 -4.47
N PHE A 282 -7.25 20.07 -5.61
CA PHE A 282 -6.45 20.88 -6.52
C PHE A 282 -7.12 21.04 -7.88
N ASP A 283 -7.28 22.29 -8.29
CA ASP A 283 -7.70 22.69 -9.63
C ASP A 283 -6.61 23.48 -10.34
N VAL A 284 -6.41 23.16 -11.61
CA VAL A 284 -5.54 23.88 -12.54
C VAL A 284 -6.22 23.93 -13.92
N PRO A 285 -5.92 24.94 -14.75
CA PRO A 285 -6.36 24.94 -16.15
C PRO A 285 -5.92 23.67 -16.90
N LEU A 286 -6.73 23.22 -17.87
CA LEU A 286 -6.43 22.03 -18.67
C LEU A 286 -5.08 22.16 -19.39
N ALA A 287 -4.80 23.31 -20.01
CA ALA A 287 -3.51 23.57 -20.67
C ALA A 287 -2.32 23.40 -19.72
N THR A 288 -2.42 23.96 -18.52
CA THR A 288 -1.40 23.81 -17.46
C THR A 288 -1.19 22.34 -17.07
N SER A 289 -2.28 21.58 -16.91
CA SER A 289 -2.22 20.14 -16.64
C SER A 289 -1.49 19.38 -17.76
N LEU A 290 -1.81 19.65 -19.02
CA LEU A 290 -1.19 19.00 -20.19
C LEU A 290 0.29 19.35 -20.31
N MET A 291 0.65 20.63 -20.19
CA MET A 291 2.05 21.07 -20.24
C MET A 291 2.89 20.42 -19.14
N ARG A 292 2.41 20.37 -17.90
CA ARG A 292 3.11 19.70 -16.78
C ARG A 292 3.25 18.20 -16.94
N ILE A 293 2.42 17.58 -17.77
CA ILE A 293 2.57 16.16 -18.11
C ILE A 293 3.67 16.00 -19.16
N LEU A 294 3.71 16.87 -20.17
CA LEU A 294 4.76 16.86 -21.19
C LEU A 294 6.17 17.12 -20.62
N THR A 295 6.29 17.76 -19.46
CA THR A 295 7.58 17.96 -18.78
C THR A 295 8.07 16.75 -18.00
N ARG A 296 7.24 15.71 -17.84
CA ARG A 296 7.63 14.48 -17.15
C ARG A 296 8.53 13.65 -18.08
N PRO A 297 9.52 12.93 -17.57
CA PRO A 297 10.21 11.94 -18.40
C PRO A 297 9.23 10.82 -18.78
N PRO A 298 9.11 10.40 -20.06
CA PRO A 298 8.20 9.33 -20.50
C PRO A 298 8.35 7.98 -19.78
N TYR A 299 9.52 7.75 -19.17
CA TYR A 299 9.87 6.56 -18.38
C TYR A 299 10.27 6.90 -16.93
N GLY A 300 9.94 8.11 -16.48
CA GLY A 300 10.23 8.54 -15.11
C GLY A 300 9.29 7.93 -14.07
N LYS A 301 9.51 8.30 -12.81
CA LYS A 301 8.67 7.91 -11.67
C LYS A 301 7.23 8.43 -11.80
N ASP A 302 7.06 9.63 -12.34
CA ASP A 302 5.74 10.24 -12.54
C ASP A 302 5.05 9.69 -13.79
N PRO A 303 3.74 9.42 -13.73
CA PRO A 303 3.03 8.84 -14.86
C PRO A 303 2.87 9.86 -16.01
N CYS A 304 2.93 9.34 -17.24
CA CYS A 304 2.52 10.05 -18.45
C CYS A 304 1.21 9.42 -18.97
N PRO A 305 0.05 9.75 -18.36
CA PRO A 305 -1.22 9.14 -18.76
C PRO A 305 -1.62 9.53 -20.19
N PRO A 306 -2.46 8.72 -20.85
CA PRO A 306 -3.01 9.08 -22.16
C PRO A 306 -3.88 10.34 -22.06
N PHE A 307 -4.01 11.05 -23.18
CA PHE A 307 -4.72 12.32 -23.29
C PHE A 307 -6.16 12.22 -22.78
N GLU A 308 -6.88 11.17 -23.17
CA GLU A 308 -8.28 10.92 -22.84
C GLU A 308 -8.46 10.82 -21.32
N ALA A 309 -7.57 10.10 -20.63
CA ALA A 309 -7.62 9.95 -19.17
C ALA A 309 -7.32 11.27 -18.42
N ILE A 310 -6.61 12.22 -19.04
CA ILE A 310 -6.36 13.55 -18.47
C ILE A 310 -7.60 14.42 -18.66
N LEU A 311 -8.20 14.38 -19.85
CA LEU A 311 -9.38 15.15 -20.21
C LEU A 311 -10.61 14.71 -19.41
N GLU A 312 -10.90 13.41 -19.37
CA GLU A 312 -11.96 12.82 -18.56
C GLU A 312 -11.76 13.16 -17.07
N GLY A 313 -10.52 13.07 -16.59
CA GLY A 313 -10.17 13.44 -15.23
C GLY A 313 -10.44 14.92 -14.93
N PHE A 314 -10.12 15.82 -15.86
CA PHE A 314 -10.37 17.26 -15.74
C PHE A 314 -11.87 17.55 -15.68
N ILE A 315 -12.63 17.06 -16.67
CA ILE A 315 -14.08 17.26 -16.77
C ILE A 315 -14.79 16.68 -15.56
N GLY A 316 -14.50 15.42 -15.21
CA GLY A 316 -15.15 14.72 -14.12
C GLY A 316 -14.91 15.42 -12.78
N ILE A 317 -13.68 15.87 -12.52
CA ILE A 317 -13.34 16.52 -11.26
C ILE A 317 -14.12 17.82 -11.07
N ARG A 318 -14.22 18.65 -12.11
CA ARG A 318 -14.99 19.90 -12.04
C ARG A 318 -16.49 19.65 -11.92
N ARG A 319 -17.01 18.72 -12.71
CA ARG A 319 -18.43 18.30 -12.68
C ARG A 319 -18.87 17.88 -11.28
N GLU A 320 -18.06 17.06 -10.60
CA GLU A 320 -18.37 16.51 -9.29
C GLU A 320 -18.04 17.45 -8.12
N ARG A 321 -17.23 18.49 -8.36
CA ARG A 321 -16.71 19.34 -7.28
C ARG A 321 -17.81 20.04 -6.50
N GLY A 322 -18.85 20.53 -7.17
CA GLY A 322 -19.99 21.18 -6.50
C GLY A 322 -20.69 20.24 -5.53
N SER A 323 -20.99 19.02 -5.96
CA SER A 323 -21.62 17.97 -5.15
C SER A 323 -20.73 17.59 -3.95
N ILE A 324 -19.43 17.41 -4.18
CA ILE A 324 -18.46 17.09 -3.11
C ILE A 324 -18.38 18.23 -2.10
N ILE A 325 -18.26 19.48 -2.55
CA ILE A 325 -18.24 20.63 -1.65
C ILE A 325 -19.52 20.69 -0.81
N ASN A 326 -20.69 20.51 -1.43
CA ASN A 326 -21.96 20.52 -0.73
C ASN A 326 -22.08 19.40 0.30
N HIS A 327 -21.57 18.21 -0.01
CA HIS A 327 -21.51 17.10 0.93
C HIS A 327 -20.55 17.39 2.10
N LEU A 328 -19.32 17.84 1.81
CA LEU A 328 -18.28 18.04 2.81
C LEU A 328 -18.57 19.21 3.76
N LYS A 329 -19.26 20.27 3.29
CA LYS A 329 -19.66 21.44 4.11
C LYS A 329 -20.23 21.06 5.46
N ASN A 330 -21.13 20.08 5.47
CA ASN A 330 -21.86 19.65 6.68
C ASN A 330 -21.42 18.28 7.20
N ASN A 331 -20.49 17.59 6.53
CA ASN A 331 -20.06 16.26 6.94
C ASN A 331 -19.19 16.35 8.23
N PRO A 332 -19.61 15.77 9.37
CA PRO A 332 -18.88 15.92 10.64
C PRO A 332 -17.53 15.20 10.66
N VAL A 333 -17.32 14.22 9.79
CA VAL A 333 -16.08 13.43 9.70
C VAL A 333 -14.99 14.21 8.97
N CYS A 334 -15.37 15.01 7.97
CA CYS A 334 -14.44 15.89 7.27
C CYS A 334 -14.14 17.12 8.14
N LYS A 335 -12.98 17.11 8.82
CA LYS A 335 -12.56 18.21 9.70
C LYS A 335 -11.98 19.37 8.89
N ARG A 336 -11.14 19.05 7.90
CA ARG A 336 -10.51 20.01 7.00
C ARG A 336 -10.80 19.69 5.53
N TYR A 337 -11.25 20.70 4.79
CA TYR A 337 -11.29 20.66 3.33
C TYR A 337 -10.63 21.93 2.80
N GLU A 338 -9.80 21.83 1.78
CA GLU A 338 -9.17 22.99 1.15
C GLU A 338 -9.20 22.83 -0.36
N LEU A 339 -9.88 23.75 -1.05
CA LEU A 339 -9.82 23.86 -2.50
C LEU A 339 -8.76 24.89 -2.87
N TYR A 340 -7.78 24.44 -3.63
CA TYR A 340 -6.73 25.26 -4.19
C TYR A 340 -6.89 25.40 -5.69
N TYR A 341 -6.78 26.64 -6.18
CA TYR A 341 -6.63 26.93 -7.60
C TYR A 341 -5.21 27.43 -7.86
N LYS A 342 -4.51 26.78 -8.78
CA LYS A 342 -3.19 27.23 -9.23
C LYS A 342 -3.25 27.72 -10.67
N GLN A 343 -2.98 29.01 -10.82
CA GLN A 343 -2.70 29.69 -12.08
C GLN A 343 -1.53 30.62 -11.80
N GLY A 344 -0.41 30.44 -12.49
CA GLY A 344 0.76 31.24 -12.18
C GLY A 344 1.63 30.68 -11.04
N PRO A 345 2.52 31.53 -10.48
CA PRO A 345 3.39 31.16 -9.36
C PRO A 345 2.63 30.86 -8.06
N VAL A 346 1.47 31.48 -7.87
CA VAL A 346 0.74 31.47 -6.60
C VAL A 346 -0.32 30.37 -6.61
N ARG A 347 -0.36 29.62 -5.51
CA ARG A 347 -1.50 28.77 -5.17
C ARG A 347 -2.49 29.61 -4.36
N HIS A 348 -3.71 29.72 -4.87
CA HIS A 348 -4.78 30.46 -4.19
C HIS A 348 -5.67 29.48 -3.43
N LEU A 349 -5.86 29.71 -2.13
CA LEU A 349 -6.92 29.06 -1.37
C LEU A 349 -8.26 29.68 -1.83
N VAL A 350 -9.14 28.85 -2.39
CA VAL A 350 -10.39 29.29 -3.01
C VAL A 350 -11.56 29.10 -2.07
N ALA A 351 -11.64 27.93 -1.45
CA ALA A 351 -12.63 27.60 -0.43
C ALA A 351 -11.99 26.71 0.61
N SER A 352 -12.42 26.81 1.86
CA SER A 352 -12.00 25.88 2.90
C SER A 352 -13.15 25.53 3.84
N LYS A 353 -12.99 24.39 4.49
CA LYS A 353 -13.72 24.03 5.70
C LYS A 353 -12.72 23.82 6.80
N GLU A 354 -12.88 24.53 7.91
CA GLU A 354 -12.07 24.38 9.11
C GLU A 354 -13.01 24.46 10.33
N GLU A 355 -12.83 23.55 11.28
CA GLU A 355 -13.61 23.52 12.53
C GLU A 355 -15.14 23.54 12.31
N GLY A 356 -15.59 22.83 11.27
CA GLY A 356 -17.02 22.75 10.91
C GLY A 356 -17.58 23.97 10.19
N LYS A 357 -16.79 25.02 9.93
CA LYS A 357 -17.22 26.21 9.21
C LYS A 357 -16.67 26.19 7.78
N PHE A 358 -17.56 26.34 6.81
CA PHE A 358 -17.18 26.50 5.41
C PHE A 358 -17.03 27.98 5.06
N LYS A 359 -15.94 28.34 4.38
CA LYS A 359 -15.63 29.69 3.94
C LYS A 359 -15.22 29.67 2.47
N VAL A 360 -15.77 30.61 1.71
CA VAL A 360 -15.27 30.96 0.37
C VAL A 360 -14.32 32.14 0.51
N HIS A 361 -13.11 31.99 -0.04
CA HIS A 361 -12.07 33.03 -0.01
C HIS A 361 -11.97 33.77 -1.35
N ASP A 362 -12.35 33.11 -2.44
CA ASP A 362 -12.37 33.70 -3.78
C ASP A 362 -13.55 33.14 -4.59
N GLU A 363 -14.62 33.92 -4.67
CA GLU A 363 -15.85 33.52 -5.38
C GLU A 363 -15.61 33.33 -6.88
N ALA A 364 -14.83 34.21 -7.51
CA ALA A 364 -14.57 34.15 -8.95
C ALA A 364 -13.78 32.89 -9.33
N ARG A 365 -12.78 32.51 -8.53
CA ARG A 365 -12.05 31.25 -8.72
C ARG A 365 -12.88 30.04 -8.35
N LEU A 366 -13.76 30.14 -7.36
CA LEU A 366 -14.68 29.05 -7.02
C LEU A 366 -15.58 28.71 -8.20
N GLN A 367 -16.21 29.71 -8.82
CA GLN A 367 -17.06 29.49 -10.00
C GLN A 367 -16.26 28.81 -11.13
N ARG A 368 -15.05 29.28 -11.43
CA ARG A 368 -14.17 28.61 -12.42
C ARG A 368 -13.83 27.16 -12.09
N CYS A 369 -13.68 26.82 -10.81
CA CYS A 369 -13.41 25.44 -10.39
C CYS A 369 -14.64 24.53 -10.48
N LEU A 370 -15.84 25.11 -10.50
CA LEU A 370 -17.12 24.40 -10.64
C LEU A 370 -17.59 24.30 -12.10
N GLU A 371 -17.17 25.25 -12.94
CA GLU A 371 -17.49 25.28 -14.36
C GLU A 371 -16.82 24.14 -15.13
N VAL A 372 -17.65 23.33 -15.80
CA VAL A 372 -17.21 22.35 -16.79
C VAL A 372 -17.17 23.07 -18.14
N PRO A 373 -15.98 23.24 -18.77
CA PRO A 373 -15.89 23.93 -20.05
C PRO A 373 -16.69 23.21 -21.14
N SER A 374 -17.21 23.96 -22.10
CA SER A 374 -17.91 23.41 -23.27
C SER A 374 -16.95 22.63 -24.17
N SER A 375 -17.50 21.82 -25.07
CA SER A 375 -16.70 21.09 -26.06
C SER A 375 -15.87 22.04 -26.94
N GLU A 376 -16.42 23.20 -27.29
CA GLU A 376 -15.74 24.24 -28.08
C GLU A 376 -14.60 24.89 -27.31
N GLU A 377 -14.80 25.19 -26.02
CA GLU A 377 -13.74 25.72 -25.16
C GLU A 377 -12.60 24.72 -24.99
N ILE A 378 -12.92 23.44 -24.85
CA ILE A 378 -11.94 22.35 -24.79
C ILE A 378 -11.19 22.25 -26.12
N ALA A 379 -11.89 22.23 -27.25
CA ALA A 379 -11.30 22.17 -28.59
C ALA A 379 -10.32 23.33 -28.81
N ALA A 380 -10.74 24.56 -28.45
CA ALA A 380 -9.89 25.75 -28.55
C ALA A 380 -8.59 25.65 -27.72
N ILE A 381 -8.59 24.89 -26.62
CA ILE A 381 -7.37 24.64 -25.82
C ILE A 381 -6.51 23.56 -26.48
N ILE A 382 -7.11 22.43 -26.88
CA ILE A 382 -6.34 21.22 -27.22
C ILE A 382 -5.89 21.17 -28.68
N GLU A 383 -6.61 21.86 -29.58
CA GLU A 383 -6.33 21.94 -31.03
C GLU A 383 -5.44 23.13 -31.39
N LYS A 384 -5.20 24.06 -30.46
CA LYS A 384 -4.26 25.17 -30.66
C LYS A 384 -2.83 24.61 -30.82
N PRO A 385 -2.12 24.91 -31.93
CA PRO A 385 -0.72 24.54 -32.07
C PRO A 385 0.15 25.23 -31.02
N LEU A 386 1.06 24.48 -30.43
CA LEU A 386 2.00 24.97 -29.42
C LEU A 386 3.04 25.87 -30.07
N THR A 387 3.15 27.12 -29.59
CA THR A 387 4.11 28.11 -30.08
C THR A 387 5.21 28.41 -29.06
N GLU A 388 6.29 29.05 -29.50
CA GLU A 388 7.36 29.51 -28.60
C GLU A 388 6.81 30.51 -27.56
N SER A 389 5.86 31.35 -27.96
CA SER A 389 5.18 32.31 -27.08
C SER A 389 4.37 31.60 -25.99
N ASP A 390 3.69 30.49 -26.31
CA ASP A 390 2.97 29.70 -25.31
C ASP A 390 3.94 29.12 -24.26
N LEU A 391 5.11 28.64 -24.70
CA LEU A 391 6.14 28.12 -23.79
C LEU A 391 6.74 29.22 -22.91
N GLU A 392 6.99 30.41 -23.47
CA GLU A 392 7.44 31.58 -22.71
C GLU A 392 6.42 31.99 -21.66
N GLN A 393 5.15 32.06 -22.05
CA GLN A 393 4.06 32.37 -21.12
C GLN A 393 3.94 31.31 -20.03
N ALA A 394 4.11 30.02 -20.35
CA ALA A 394 4.08 28.94 -19.36
C ALA A 394 5.24 29.04 -18.35
N VAL A 395 6.44 29.46 -18.77
CA VAL A 395 7.58 29.72 -17.87
C VAL A 395 7.32 30.95 -17.01
N GLN A 396 6.82 32.05 -17.60
CA GLN A 396 6.48 33.27 -16.87
C GLN A 396 5.41 33.00 -15.79
N ASN A 397 4.43 32.16 -16.13
CA ASN A 397 3.40 31.70 -15.21
C ASN A 397 3.90 30.62 -14.24
N GLN A 398 5.15 30.17 -14.30
CA GLN A 398 5.65 29.04 -13.49
C GLN A 398 4.76 27.79 -13.56
N ASP A 399 4.09 27.59 -14.70
CA ASP A 399 3.40 26.35 -14.99
C ASP A 399 4.39 25.24 -15.31
N ILE A 400 5.53 25.63 -15.89
CA ILE A 400 6.73 24.82 -16.12
C ILE A 400 7.97 25.63 -15.69
N PHE A 401 9.08 24.95 -15.41
CA PHE A 401 10.36 25.59 -15.12
C PHE A 401 11.11 25.98 -16.40
N ALA A 402 12.00 26.97 -16.31
CA ALA A 402 12.79 27.45 -17.45
C ALA A 402 13.58 26.33 -18.16
N HIS A 403 14.18 25.39 -17.42
CA HIS A 403 14.89 24.25 -18.02
C HIS A 403 13.95 23.24 -18.69
N GLN A 404 12.67 23.19 -18.29
CA GLN A 404 11.67 22.32 -18.90
C GLN A 404 11.16 22.88 -20.24
N LYS A 405 11.28 24.20 -20.46
CA LYS A 405 10.97 24.84 -21.75
C LYS A 405 11.69 24.14 -22.91
N GLU A 406 12.98 23.87 -22.73
CA GLU A 406 13.80 23.20 -23.76
C GLU A 406 13.29 21.79 -24.08
N LEU A 407 12.80 21.05 -23.08
CA LEU A 407 12.22 19.72 -23.28
C LEU A 407 10.92 19.76 -24.10
N LEU A 408 10.20 20.88 -24.04
CA LEU A 408 8.93 21.07 -24.74
C LEU A 408 9.09 21.60 -26.18
N ARG A 409 10.26 22.14 -26.55
CA ARG A 409 10.50 22.68 -27.90
C ARG A 409 10.31 21.64 -29.01
N LYS A 410 10.56 20.37 -28.72
CA LYS A 410 10.31 19.24 -29.65
C LYS A 410 8.83 19.03 -30.01
N TYR A 411 7.92 19.70 -29.31
CA TYR A 411 6.48 19.68 -29.57
C TYR A 411 5.96 20.96 -30.26
N LEU A 412 6.82 21.92 -30.60
CA LEU A 412 6.40 23.12 -31.31
C LEU A 412 5.71 22.79 -32.63
N GLY A 413 4.63 23.52 -32.92
CA GLY A 413 3.78 23.30 -34.10
C GLY A 413 2.79 22.14 -33.97
N LYS A 414 2.91 21.30 -32.94
CA LYS A 414 1.91 20.26 -32.61
C LYS A 414 0.84 20.83 -31.71
N THR A 415 -0.38 20.31 -31.82
CA THR A 415 -1.43 20.64 -30.85
C THR A 415 -1.10 20.02 -29.48
N LEU A 416 -1.71 20.52 -28.40
CA LEU A 416 -1.49 19.93 -27.06
C LEU A 416 -1.94 18.46 -27.00
N GLN A 417 -3.02 18.12 -27.70
CA GLN A 417 -3.48 16.73 -27.81
C GLN A 417 -2.43 15.86 -28.51
N GLU A 418 -1.95 16.27 -29.68
CA GLU A 418 -0.93 15.54 -30.44
C GLU A 418 0.37 15.37 -29.63
N ALA A 419 0.81 16.43 -28.96
CA ALA A 419 2.00 16.42 -28.13
C ALA A 419 1.88 15.39 -27.00
N VAL A 420 0.74 15.34 -26.30
CA VAL A 420 0.52 14.38 -25.20
C VAL A 420 0.42 12.95 -25.70
N VAL A 421 -0.31 12.72 -26.81
CA VAL A 421 -0.41 11.40 -27.44
C VAL A 421 0.97 10.87 -27.84
N LEU A 422 1.82 11.74 -28.41
CA LEU A 422 3.19 11.39 -28.79
C LEU A 422 4.07 11.15 -27.55
N HIS A 423 3.95 11.98 -26.53
CA HIS A 423 4.71 11.88 -25.29
C HIS A 423 4.42 10.59 -24.53
N ALA A 424 3.14 10.21 -24.41
CA ALA A 424 2.71 8.97 -23.75
C ALA A 424 3.27 7.69 -24.42
N LYS A 425 3.65 7.77 -25.70
CA LYS A 425 4.27 6.68 -26.47
C LYS A 425 5.80 6.61 -26.37
N GLY A 426 6.45 7.51 -25.64
CA GLY A 426 7.92 7.59 -25.53
C GLY A 426 8.53 8.89 -26.07
N GLY A 427 7.72 9.77 -26.66
CA GLY A 427 8.14 11.05 -27.24
C GLY A 427 8.53 10.97 -28.72
N PRO A 428 8.76 12.13 -29.37
CA PRO A 428 9.35 12.17 -30.71
C PRO A 428 10.78 11.62 -30.65
N SER A 429 11.08 10.73 -31.60
CA SER A 429 12.43 10.26 -31.92
C SER A 429 13.35 11.40 -32.33
#